data_AF-A0A9N7U5L1-F1
#
_entry.id   AF-A0A9N7U5L1-F1
#
_cell.length_a   1.000
_cell.length_b   1.000
_cell.length_c   1.000
_cell.angle_alpha   90.00
_cell.angle_beta   90.00
_cell.angle_gamma   90.00
#
_symmetry.space_group_name_H-M   'P 1'
#
loop_
_entity.id
_entity.type
_entity.pdbx_description
1 polymer ?
#
loop_
_entity_poly.entity_id
_entity_poly.type
_entity_poly.pdbx_seq_one_letter_code
_entity_poly.pdbx_strand_id
1 'polypeptide(L)'
;MRPLSTSRGCKRGGAYKSGMMHLLVLLALTLSCHCCPDRCLCSSQTVKCQNQDLDAIPSSFPTTTKIIFVTGNNISYINKDSFPIRLDMLTDLYLSGNELESVGAMVFENLPNLVRLDLSNNNIQAFSERALPVENTLQVLNLSRSFHNHSCMDAVLSVLQSGNLLMLKVLDLSNNDLVILPDDAFSSLSNLVNISLQNSTIISVLNGTLKVPPLRDLDLRDNSLRVLPTTTLAEFSLKPDLSLWLAGNPWRCDCFIEEMLLWLKNSTQVMDSQNLTCASPEALRHQPLLQVELSQLKCLGEMEGVLETSYVFLGLVLALIGVIFLLVLYLNRKGIKRWIYNIRDACRDHMEGYHYRYEINSDPRLANLSINSDV
;
A
#
# COMPACT_ATOMS: atom_id res chain seq x y z
N MET A 1 -83.39 -51.87 -2.25
CA MET A 1 -84.42 -52.16 -1.22
C MET A 1 -83.98 -51.55 0.09
N ARG A 2 -84.84 -50.73 0.72
CA ARG A 2 -84.69 -50.19 2.08
C ARG A 2 -84.77 -51.32 3.13
N PRO A 3 -84.27 -51.09 4.35
CA PRO A 3 -85.13 -50.63 5.46
C PRO A 3 -84.57 -49.34 6.12
N LEU A 4 -85.36 -48.31 6.48
CA LEU A 4 -86.25 -48.16 7.66
C LEU A 4 -85.46 -48.23 8.98
N SER A 5 -85.08 -47.08 9.55
CA SER A 5 -85.78 -46.26 10.58
C SER A 5 -85.51 -46.77 12.01
N THR A 6 -84.93 -45.94 12.89
CA THR A 6 -85.63 -45.12 13.89
C THR A 6 -84.61 -44.13 14.50
N SER A 7 -84.77 -42.82 14.31
CA SER A 7 -85.39 -41.84 15.23
C SER A 7 -84.86 -41.84 16.67
N ARG A 8 -84.08 -40.79 17.03
CA ARG A 8 -84.48 -39.75 18.01
C ARG A 8 -83.40 -38.67 18.21
N GLY A 9 -83.80 -37.41 18.01
CA GLY A 9 -83.65 -36.36 19.03
C GLY A 9 -82.30 -35.67 19.21
N CYS A 10 -82.17 -34.51 18.57
CA CYS A 10 -81.18 -33.46 18.78
C CYS A 10 -81.14 -32.91 20.23
N LYS A 11 -79.94 -32.62 20.76
CA LYS A 11 -79.64 -31.41 21.56
C LYS A 11 -78.13 -31.14 21.65
N ARG A 12 -77.78 -29.88 21.38
CA ARG A 12 -76.44 -29.26 21.47
C ARG A 12 -75.83 -29.39 22.87
N GLY A 13 -74.50 -29.51 22.94
CA GLY A 13 -73.73 -29.12 24.12
C GLY A 13 -72.29 -29.60 24.10
N GLY A 14 -71.34 -28.66 24.13
CA GLY A 14 -70.12 -28.79 24.92
C GLY A 14 -68.90 -29.42 24.23
N ALA A 15 -67.90 -28.57 24.01
CA ALA A 15 -66.53 -28.92 23.67
C ALA A 15 -65.78 -29.64 24.81
N TYR A 16 -64.57 -30.10 24.46
CA TYR A 16 -63.46 -30.60 25.28
C TYR A 16 -63.41 -32.11 25.60
N LYS A 17 -62.49 -32.82 24.91
CA LYS A 17 -61.15 -33.15 25.45
C LYS A 17 -60.36 -34.01 24.45
N SER A 18 -59.48 -33.38 23.67
CA SER A 18 -58.27 -34.02 23.13
C SER A 18 -57.10 -33.06 23.33
N GLY A 19 -56.80 -32.80 24.61
CA GLY A 19 -55.77 -31.85 25.04
C GLY A 19 -54.42 -32.49 25.38
N MET A 20 -54.32 -33.82 25.43
CA MET A 20 -53.07 -34.48 25.86
C MET A 20 -52.10 -34.77 24.71
N MET A 21 -52.58 -34.95 23.47
CA MET A 21 -51.69 -35.20 22.33
C MET A 21 -51.07 -33.91 21.77
N HIS A 22 -51.81 -32.80 21.80
CA HIS A 22 -51.27 -31.50 21.38
C HIS A 22 -50.28 -30.91 22.40
N LEU A 23 -50.45 -31.21 23.70
CA LEU A 23 -49.52 -30.74 24.73
C LEU A 23 -48.15 -31.42 24.62
N LEU A 24 -48.09 -32.72 24.28
CA LEU A 24 -46.84 -33.45 24.05
C LEU A 24 -46.10 -32.98 22.79
N VAL A 25 -46.83 -32.60 21.73
CA VAL A 25 -46.24 -32.02 20.50
C VAL A 25 -45.76 -30.58 20.73
N LEU A 26 -46.48 -29.79 21.54
CA LEU A 26 -46.05 -28.45 21.96
C LEU A 26 -44.87 -28.48 22.96
N LEU A 27 -44.81 -29.49 23.85
CA LEU A 27 -43.65 -29.73 24.72
C LEU A 27 -42.42 -30.24 23.95
N ALA A 28 -42.62 -31.00 22.87
CA ALA A 28 -41.54 -31.41 21.97
C ALA A 28 -40.97 -30.25 21.13
N LEU A 29 -41.77 -29.20 20.88
CA LEU A 29 -41.34 -27.95 20.25
C LEU A 29 -40.60 -26.98 21.21
N THR A 30 -40.59 -27.28 22.51
CA THR A 30 -39.81 -26.54 23.52
C THR A 30 -38.51 -27.23 23.93
N LEU A 31 -38.12 -28.31 23.25
CA LEU A 31 -36.72 -28.71 23.26
C LEU A 31 -35.98 -27.72 22.35
N SER A 32 -35.25 -26.79 22.97
CA SER A 32 -34.18 -26.04 22.33
C SER A 32 -33.19 -27.05 21.74
N CYS A 33 -33.45 -27.45 20.49
CA CYS A 33 -32.51 -28.25 19.76
C CYS A 33 -31.23 -27.41 19.67
N HIS A 34 -30.18 -27.93 20.27
CA HIS A 34 -28.78 -27.55 20.07
C HIS A 34 -28.39 -28.01 18.66
N CYS A 35 -29.18 -27.60 17.68
CA CYS A 35 -29.14 -28.08 16.33
C CYS A 35 -27.98 -27.40 15.62
N CYS A 36 -27.26 -28.20 14.85
CA CYS A 36 -26.25 -27.67 13.96
C CYS A 36 -26.91 -26.74 12.94
N PRO A 37 -26.35 -25.56 12.64
CA PRO A 37 -26.91 -24.71 11.61
C PRO A 37 -27.01 -25.44 10.26
N ASP A 38 -28.03 -25.10 9.48
CA ASP A 38 -28.25 -25.70 8.16
C ASP A 38 -27.02 -25.46 7.27
N ARG A 39 -26.68 -26.49 6.46
CA ARG A 39 -25.47 -26.55 5.62
C ARG A 39 -24.15 -26.58 6.39
N CYS A 40 -24.18 -26.63 7.72
CA CYS A 40 -22.98 -26.79 8.53
C CYS A 40 -22.80 -28.21 9.06
N LEU A 41 -21.56 -28.55 9.39
CA LEU A 41 -21.19 -29.80 10.05
C LEU A 41 -20.74 -29.48 11.48
N CYS A 42 -21.41 -30.08 12.45
CA CYS A 42 -21.09 -29.92 13.87
C CYS A 42 -20.49 -31.20 14.42
N SER A 43 -19.33 -31.08 15.05
CA SER A 43 -18.64 -32.20 15.68
C SER A 43 -17.97 -31.73 16.96
N SER A 44 -18.32 -32.38 18.08
CA SER A 44 -17.85 -32.02 19.42
C SER A 44 -18.16 -30.54 19.76
N GLN A 45 -17.17 -29.67 19.73
CA GLN A 45 -17.27 -28.23 20.03
C GLN A 45 -16.88 -27.37 18.82
N THR A 46 -16.91 -27.96 17.62
CA THR A 46 -16.54 -27.30 16.37
C THR A 46 -17.73 -27.28 15.42
N VAL A 47 -17.99 -26.12 14.85
CA VAL A 47 -18.97 -25.93 13.77
C VAL A 47 -18.22 -25.55 12.49
N LYS A 48 -18.48 -26.25 11.39
CA LYS A 48 -17.85 -26.03 10.09
C LYS A 48 -18.91 -25.75 9.01
N CYS A 49 -18.89 -24.54 8.49
CA CYS A 49 -19.75 -24.02 7.43
C CYS A 49 -18.85 -23.53 6.28
N GLN A 50 -18.24 -24.46 5.52
CA GLN A 50 -17.19 -24.13 4.55
C GLN A 50 -17.63 -24.41 3.12
N ASN A 51 -17.45 -23.46 2.20
CA ASN A 51 -17.82 -23.59 0.79
C ASN A 51 -19.28 -24.03 0.61
N GLN A 52 -20.21 -23.34 1.27
CA GLN A 52 -21.64 -23.65 1.29
C GLN A 52 -22.50 -22.56 0.62
N ASP A 53 -21.84 -21.64 -0.09
CA ASP A 53 -22.45 -20.49 -0.76
C ASP A 53 -23.36 -19.70 0.21
N LEU A 54 -22.88 -19.48 1.44
CA LEU A 54 -23.60 -18.70 2.45
C LEU A 54 -23.42 -17.20 2.18
N ASP A 55 -24.53 -16.48 2.10
CA ASP A 55 -24.53 -15.02 1.97
C ASP A 55 -24.57 -14.30 3.34
N ALA A 56 -24.81 -15.06 4.42
CA ALA A 56 -24.86 -14.55 5.79
C ALA A 56 -24.39 -15.60 6.81
N ILE A 57 -23.98 -15.12 7.99
CA ILE A 57 -23.67 -15.98 9.14
C ILE A 57 -24.95 -16.71 9.59
N PRO A 58 -24.91 -18.04 9.82
CA PRO A 58 -26.04 -18.77 10.38
C PRO A 58 -26.52 -18.17 11.71
N SER A 59 -27.83 -17.98 11.86
CA SER A 59 -28.43 -17.24 12.98
C SER A 59 -28.31 -17.91 14.34
N SER A 60 -27.94 -19.19 14.40
CA SER A 60 -27.76 -19.91 15.67
C SER A 60 -26.61 -20.90 15.59
N PHE A 61 -25.82 -20.93 16.66
CA PHE A 61 -24.74 -21.90 16.90
C PHE A 61 -24.98 -22.57 18.26
N PRO A 62 -24.58 -23.83 18.45
CA PRO A 62 -24.63 -24.47 19.77
C PRO A 62 -23.79 -23.67 20.78
N THR A 63 -24.32 -23.39 21.97
CA THR A 63 -23.65 -22.59 23.01
C THR A 63 -22.37 -23.23 23.56
N THR A 64 -22.22 -24.54 23.37
CA THR A 64 -21.01 -25.31 23.72
C THR A 64 -19.89 -25.20 22.69
N THR A 65 -20.09 -24.47 21.59
CA THR A 65 -19.11 -24.32 20.51
C THR A 65 -17.91 -23.53 20.96
N LYS A 66 -16.70 -24.06 20.72
CA LYS A 66 -15.41 -23.39 20.93
C LYS A 66 -14.81 -22.84 19.66
N ILE A 67 -15.05 -23.50 18.53
CA ILE A 67 -14.43 -23.16 17.25
C ILE A 67 -15.49 -23.09 16.16
N ILE A 68 -15.55 -21.98 15.45
CA ILE A 68 -16.44 -21.79 14.31
C ILE A 68 -15.60 -21.53 13.06
N PHE A 69 -15.85 -22.30 12.01
CA PHE A 69 -15.35 -22.04 10.66
C PHE A 69 -16.52 -21.65 9.76
N VAL A 70 -16.55 -20.40 9.30
CA VAL A 70 -17.44 -19.95 8.22
C VAL A 70 -16.56 -19.38 7.10
N THR A 71 -15.84 -20.27 6.42
CA THR A 71 -14.77 -19.91 5.48
C THR A 71 -15.14 -20.27 4.04
N GLY A 72 -14.73 -19.47 3.06
CA GLY A 72 -15.01 -19.79 1.65
C GLY A 72 -16.48 -19.62 1.27
N ASN A 73 -17.17 -18.62 1.82
CA ASN A 73 -18.57 -18.32 1.44
C ASN A 73 -18.68 -16.91 0.84
N ASN A 74 -19.89 -16.43 0.62
CA ASN A 74 -20.18 -15.19 -0.11
C ASN A 74 -20.69 -14.06 0.81
N ILE A 75 -20.23 -14.04 2.07
CA ILE A 75 -20.70 -13.11 3.10
C ILE A 75 -20.04 -11.75 2.89
N SER A 76 -20.84 -10.70 2.69
CA SER A 76 -20.36 -9.35 2.38
C SER A 76 -20.34 -8.39 3.58
N TYR A 77 -21.09 -8.66 4.63
CA TYR A 77 -21.10 -7.83 5.83
C TYR A 77 -21.39 -8.64 7.09
N ILE A 78 -20.85 -8.18 8.22
CA ILE A 78 -21.18 -8.69 9.54
C ILE A 78 -21.52 -7.53 10.49
N ASN A 79 -22.54 -7.70 11.30
CA ASN A 79 -23.06 -6.68 12.21
C ASN A 79 -23.49 -7.32 13.54
N LYS A 80 -24.02 -6.51 14.46
CA LYS A 80 -24.47 -6.96 15.78
C LYS A 80 -25.42 -8.17 15.73
N ASP A 81 -26.24 -8.28 14.68
CA ASP A 81 -27.23 -9.35 14.54
C ASP A 81 -26.64 -10.63 13.93
N SER A 82 -25.40 -10.61 13.44
CA SER A 82 -24.70 -11.80 12.91
C SER A 82 -24.39 -12.84 13.98
N PHE A 83 -24.20 -12.41 15.24
CA PHE A 83 -24.00 -13.28 16.40
C PHE A 83 -25.02 -12.93 17.50
N PRO A 84 -26.30 -13.31 17.34
CA PRO A 84 -27.39 -12.83 18.20
C PRO A 84 -27.39 -13.48 19.59
N ILE A 85 -26.73 -14.63 19.73
CA ILE A 85 -26.64 -15.39 20.98
C ILE A 85 -25.22 -15.29 21.54
N ARG A 86 -25.10 -15.11 22.85
CA ARG A 86 -23.81 -15.11 23.55
C ARG A 86 -23.16 -16.49 23.52
N LEU A 87 -21.93 -16.57 23.03
CA LEU A 87 -21.15 -17.80 22.92
C LEU A 87 -19.97 -17.76 23.89
N ASP A 88 -20.24 -18.04 25.16
CA ASP A 88 -19.24 -17.94 26.24
C ASP A 88 -18.06 -18.90 26.07
N MET A 89 -18.24 -20.01 25.35
CA MET A 89 -17.19 -21.00 25.13
C MET A 89 -16.35 -20.72 23.87
N LEU A 90 -16.77 -19.80 23.01
CA LEU A 90 -16.13 -19.57 21.72
C LEU A 90 -14.78 -18.89 21.91
N THR A 91 -13.71 -19.53 21.39
CA THR A 91 -12.35 -19.01 21.43
C THR A 91 -11.81 -18.68 20.05
N ASP A 92 -12.25 -19.38 19.01
CA ASP A 92 -11.71 -19.27 17.67
C ASP A 92 -12.82 -19.09 16.64
N LEU A 93 -12.74 -18.00 15.87
CA LEU A 93 -13.66 -17.68 14.79
C LEU A 93 -12.87 -17.46 13.50
N TYR A 94 -13.17 -18.28 12.49
CA TYR A 94 -12.57 -18.19 11.17
C TYR A 94 -13.63 -17.76 10.15
N LEU A 95 -13.40 -16.61 9.55
CA LEU A 95 -14.24 -15.95 8.54
C LEU A 95 -13.45 -15.70 7.26
N SER A 96 -12.39 -16.48 7.02
CA SER A 96 -11.49 -16.28 5.90
C SER A 96 -12.07 -16.73 4.56
N GLY A 97 -11.68 -16.05 3.48
CA GLY A 97 -12.15 -16.37 2.14
C GLY A 97 -13.64 -16.07 1.95
N ASN A 98 -14.14 -14.98 2.54
CA ASN A 98 -15.46 -14.45 2.23
C ASN A 98 -15.32 -13.18 1.38
N GLU A 99 -16.42 -12.44 1.19
CA GLU A 99 -16.44 -11.17 0.45
C GLU A 99 -16.65 -9.99 1.41
N LEU A 100 -16.18 -10.08 2.65
CA LEU A 100 -16.51 -9.09 3.68
C LEU A 100 -16.00 -7.71 3.30
N GLU A 101 -16.92 -6.77 3.09
CA GLU A 101 -16.65 -5.36 2.84
C GLU A 101 -16.72 -4.52 4.12
N SER A 102 -17.55 -4.93 5.09
CA SER A 102 -17.74 -4.18 6.33
C SER A 102 -17.82 -5.05 7.59
N VAL A 103 -17.09 -4.62 8.62
CA VAL A 103 -17.15 -5.16 9.99
C VAL A 103 -17.81 -4.12 10.89
N GLY A 104 -19.09 -4.35 11.21
CA GLY A 104 -19.94 -3.42 11.94
C GLY A 104 -19.59 -3.28 13.42
N ALA A 105 -20.07 -2.19 14.03
CA ALA A 105 -19.92 -1.99 15.48
C ALA A 105 -20.65 -3.09 16.27
N MET A 106 -20.07 -3.48 17.42
CA MET A 106 -20.61 -4.46 18.37
C MET A 106 -20.84 -5.86 17.79
N VAL A 107 -20.33 -6.17 16.60
CA VAL A 107 -20.49 -7.49 15.95
C VAL A 107 -19.97 -8.64 16.80
N PHE A 108 -18.91 -8.42 17.58
CA PHE A 108 -18.32 -9.44 18.45
C PHE A 108 -18.68 -9.27 19.94
N GLU A 109 -19.66 -8.43 20.28
CA GLU A 109 -20.08 -8.17 21.68
C GLU A 109 -20.50 -9.45 22.42
N ASN A 110 -21.12 -10.38 21.68
CA ASN A 110 -21.58 -11.67 22.20
C ASN A 110 -20.51 -12.77 22.22
N LEU A 111 -19.25 -12.44 21.91
CA LEU A 111 -18.11 -13.37 21.85
C LEU A 111 -17.01 -12.97 22.87
N PRO A 112 -17.30 -12.96 24.18
CA PRO A 112 -16.43 -12.32 25.19
C PRO A 112 -15.06 -12.99 25.36
N ASN A 113 -14.96 -14.29 25.06
CA ASN A 113 -13.74 -15.09 25.26
C ASN A 113 -12.99 -15.38 23.94
N LEU A 114 -13.26 -14.59 22.90
CA LEU A 114 -12.62 -14.76 21.60
C LEU A 114 -11.12 -14.47 21.70
N VAL A 115 -10.31 -15.50 21.42
CA VAL A 115 -8.84 -15.45 21.44
C VAL A 115 -8.28 -15.25 20.04
N ARG A 116 -8.90 -15.87 19.03
CA ARG A 116 -8.44 -15.83 17.65
C ARG A 116 -9.57 -15.43 16.70
N LEU A 117 -9.27 -14.44 15.87
CA LEU A 117 -10.15 -13.98 14.80
C LEU A 117 -9.37 -14.00 13.49
N ASP A 118 -9.85 -14.79 12.54
CA ASP A 118 -9.30 -14.85 11.19
C ASP A 118 -10.28 -14.23 10.19
N LEU A 119 -9.91 -13.08 9.64
CA LEU A 119 -10.64 -12.33 8.62
C LEU A 119 -9.86 -12.29 7.30
N SER A 120 -8.84 -13.14 7.13
CA SER A 120 -7.99 -13.11 5.93
C SER A 120 -8.73 -13.42 4.65
N ASN A 121 -8.20 -12.98 3.50
CA ASN A 121 -8.82 -13.21 2.19
C ASN A 121 -10.26 -12.67 2.14
N ASN A 122 -10.43 -11.37 2.42
CA ASN A 122 -11.70 -10.63 2.34
C ASN A 122 -11.47 -9.30 1.58
N ASN A 123 -12.48 -8.43 1.49
CA ASN A 123 -12.40 -7.16 0.78
C ASN A 123 -12.80 -5.98 1.69
N ILE A 124 -12.20 -5.90 2.88
CA ILE A 124 -12.65 -5.01 3.95
C ILE A 124 -12.36 -3.56 3.56
N GLN A 125 -13.43 -2.79 3.40
CA GLN A 125 -13.39 -1.35 3.15
C GLN A 125 -13.66 -0.53 4.41
N ALA A 126 -14.44 -1.09 5.34
CA ALA A 126 -14.77 -0.45 6.61
C ALA A 126 -14.66 -1.43 7.77
N PHE A 127 -13.92 -1.05 8.82
CA PHE A 127 -13.83 -1.81 10.05
C PHE A 127 -14.10 -0.86 11.22
N SER A 128 -15.16 -1.12 11.98
CA SER A 128 -15.50 -0.27 13.13
C SER A 128 -14.52 -0.45 14.29
N GLU A 129 -13.98 0.65 14.82
CA GLU A 129 -13.19 0.68 16.07
C GLU A 129 -13.94 0.09 17.29
N ARG A 130 -15.28 0.03 17.22
CA ARG A 130 -16.19 -0.54 18.24
C ARG A 130 -16.68 -1.95 17.89
N ALA A 131 -16.05 -2.65 16.96
CA ALA A 131 -16.46 -4.01 16.57
C ALA A 131 -16.28 -5.03 17.72
N LEU A 132 -15.19 -4.88 18.49
CA LEU A 132 -14.85 -5.72 19.63
C LEU A 132 -15.36 -5.12 20.95
N PRO A 133 -15.67 -5.95 21.96
CA PRO A 133 -15.96 -5.46 23.30
C PRO A 133 -14.72 -4.80 23.92
N VAL A 134 -14.94 -3.82 24.82
CA VAL A 134 -13.86 -3.06 25.48
C VAL A 134 -12.89 -3.98 26.22
N GLU A 135 -13.42 -4.93 26.99
CA GLU A 135 -12.63 -5.95 27.71
C GLU A 135 -12.54 -7.25 26.89
N ASN A 136 -11.95 -7.18 25.69
CA ASN A 136 -11.74 -8.39 24.87
C ASN A 136 -10.46 -9.13 25.28
N THR A 137 -10.43 -10.42 24.94
CA THR A 137 -9.30 -11.34 25.19
C THR A 137 -8.56 -11.72 23.91
N LEU A 138 -8.75 -10.94 22.83
CA LEU A 138 -8.23 -11.27 21.51
C LEU A 138 -6.70 -11.20 21.52
N GLN A 139 -6.08 -12.31 21.12
CA GLN A 139 -4.62 -12.45 21.09
C GLN A 139 -4.08 -12.61 19.66
N VAL A 140 -4.89 -13.14 18.75
CA VAL A 140 -4.49 -13.39 17.36
C VAL A 140 -5.51 -12.78 16.41
N LEU A 141 -5.05 -11.85 15.59
CA LEU A 141 -5.84 -11.22 14.53
C LEU A 141 -5.15 -11.42 13.19
N ASN A 142 -5.83 -12.11 12.27
CA ASN A 142 -5.36 -12.29 10.90
C ASN A 142 -6.22 -11.44 9.96
N LEU A 143 -5.58 -10.49 9.31
CA LEU A 143 -6.15 -9.58 8.31
C LEU A 143 -5.34 -9.65 7.00
N SER A 144 -4.60 -10.74 6.77
CA SER A 144 -3.84 -10.92 5.54
C SER A 144 -4.75 -10.93 4.32
N ARG A 145 -4.30 -10.33 3.20
CA ARG A 145 -5.09 -10.24 1.95
C ARG A 145 -6.55 -9.80 2.19
N SER A 146 -6.74 -8.75 2.97
CA SER A 146 -8.07 -8.24 3.32
C SER A 146 -8.30 -6.80 2.84
N PHE A 147 -7.24 -6.09 2.44
CA PHE A 147 -7.27 -4.69 2.05
C PHE A 147 -6.63 -4.53 0.66
N HIS A 148 -7.46 -4.28 -0.36
CA HIS A 148 -7.07 -4.27 -1.79
C HIS A 148 -7.05 -2.86 -2.41
N ASN A 149 -7.37 -1.83 -1.64
CA ASN A 149 -7.38 -0.45 -2.13
C ASN A 149 -6.65 0.44 -1.12
N HIS A 150 -5.76 1.30 -1.60
CA HIS A 150 -4.97 2.21 -0.76
C HIS A 150 -5.85 3.12 0.11
N SER A 151 -7.10 3.38 -0.30
CA SER A 151 -8.09 4.16 0.46
C SER A 151 -8.55 3.47 1.77
N CYS A 152 -8.22 2.20 1.98
CA CYS A 152 -8.64 1.44 3.16
C CYS A 152 -7.67 1.52 4.35
N MET A 153 -6.60 2.32 4.24
CA MET A 153 -5.65 2.54 5.35
C MET A 153 -6.38 3.06 6.60
N ASP A 154 -7.37 3.94 6.44
CA ASP A 154 -8.19 4.46 7.55
C ASP A 154 -8.92 3.33 8.31
N ALA A 155 -9.39 2.31 7.59
CA ALA A 155 -10.05 1.15 8.21
C ALA A 155 -9.07 0.31 9.04
N VAL A 156 -7.84 0.11 8.57
CA VAL A 156 -6.79 -0.58 9.35
C VAL A 156 -6.42 0.23 10.58
N LEU A 157 -6.14 1.52 10.41
CA LEU A 157 -5.64 2.39 11.47
C LEU A 157 -6.67 2.60 12.58
N SER A 158 -7.93 2.83 12.23
CA SER A 158 -9.00 3.02 13.22
C SER A 158 -9.08 1.86 14.22
N VAL A 159 -8.82 0.63 13.77
CA VAL A 159 -8.86 -0.56 14.63
C VAL A 159 -7.60 -0.69 15.47
N LEU A 160 -6.43 -0.56 14.86
CA LEU A 160 -5.14 -0.71 15.55
C LEU A 160 -4.91 0.39 16.60
N GLN A 161 -5.41 1.60 16.32
CA GLN A 161 -5.30 2.77 17.20
C GLN A 161 -6.48 2.93 18.17
N SER A 162 -7.51 2.07 18.07
CA SER A 162 -8.71 2.14 18.94
C SER A 162 -8.40 2.01 20.44
N GLY A 163 -7.24 1.47 20.80
CA GLY A 163 -6.90 1.13 22.19
C GLY A 163 -7.61 -0.11 22.73
N ASN A 164 -8.47 -0.77 21.94
CA ASN A 164 -9.23 -1.94 22.38
C ASN A 164 -8.41 -3.24 22.28
N LEU A 165 -7.34 -3.28 21.49
CA LEU A 165 -6.56 -4.51 21.23
C LEU A 165 -5.41 -4.74 22.21
N LEU A 166 -5.65 -4.51 23.51
CA LEU A 166 -4.61 -4.54 24.55
C LEU A 166 -3.96 -5.90 24.74
N MET A 167 -4.69 -6.99 24.49
CA MET A 167 -4.21 -8.37 24.67
C MET A 167 -3.61 -8.97 23.39
N LEU A 168 -3.60 -8.21 22.29
CA LEU A 168 -3.16 -8.71 20.99
C LEU A 168 -1.66 -9.02 21.01
N LYS A 169 -1.31 -10.25 20.61
CA LYS A 169 0.07 -10.77 20.56
C LYS A 169 0.56 -11.02 19.15
N VAL A 170 -0.35 -11.41 18.25
CA VAL A 170 -0.03 -11.76 16.87
C VAL A 170 -0.96 -10.99 15.95
N LEU A 171 -0.36 -10.24 15.03
CA LEU A 171 -1.05 -9.49 13.99
C LEU A 171 -0.48 -9.88 12.63
N ASP A 172 -1.34 -10.37 11.74
CA ASP A 172 -0.97 -10.64 10.35
C ASP A 172 -1.66 -9.64 9.43
N LEU A 173 -0.86 -8.81 8.78
CA LEU A 173 -1.25 -7.80 7.79
C LEU A 173 -0.55 -8.05 6.44
N SER A 174 -0.05 -9.27 6.22
CA SER A 174 0.63 -9.63 4.98
C SER A 174 -0.29 -9.58 3.78
N ASN A 175 0.28 -9.42 2.58
CA ASN A 175 -0.44 -9.44 1.31
C ASN A 175 -1.54 -8.37 1.21
N ASN A 176 -1.32 -7.20 1.82
CA ASN A 176 -2.20 -6.04 1.76
C ASN A 176 -1.48 -4.86 1.12
N ASP A 177 -2.16 -3.97 0.42
CA ASP A 177 -1.50 -2.84 -0.27
C ASP A 177 -1.16 -1.68 0.68
N LEU A 178 -0.30 -1.93 1.68
CA LEU A 178 0.11 -0.98 2.73
C LEU A 178 1.36 -0.19 2.29
N VAL A 179 1.16 0.83 1.45
CA VAL A 179 2.29 1.63 0.92
C VAL A 179 3.15 2.27 2.03
N ILE A 180 2.50 2.82 3.06
CA ILE A 180 3.15 3.51 4.18
C ILE A 180 2.45 3.10 5.48
N LEU A 181 3.23 2.68 6.47
CA LEU A 181 2.74 2.54 7.85
C LEU A 181 2.94 3.90 8.54
N PRO A 182 1.88 4.55 9.04
CA PRO A 182 2.02 5.83 9.71
C PRO A 182 2.75 5.68 11.04
N ASP A 183 3.27 6.81 11.51
CA ASP A 183 3.81 6.94 12.86
C ASP A 183 2.78 6.44 13.88
N ASP A 184 3.26 5.73 14.90
CA ASP A 184 2.43 5.25 16.00
C ASP A 184 1.28 4.28 15.61
N ALA A 185 1.28 3.70 14.41
CA ALA A 185 0.28 2.72 13.95
C ALA A 185 0.03 1.58 14.96
N PHE A 186 1.08 1.17 15.67
CA PHE A 186 1.05 0.07 16.65
C PHE A 186 1.24 0.54 18.09
N SER A 187 1.17 1.86 18.35
CA SER A 187 1.45 2.46 19.67
C SER A 187 0.52 1.95 20.78
N SER A 188 -0.72 1.60 20.43
CA SER A 188 -1.72 1.08 21.38
C SER A 188 -1.60 -0.43 21.64
N LEU A 189 -0.76 -1.14 20.88
CA LEU A 189 -0.64 -2.61 20.91
C LEU A 189 0.51 -3.05 21.82
N SER A 190 0.36 -2.79 23.12
CA SER A 190 1.42 -2.92 24.12
C SER A 190 1.90 -4.35 24.39
N ASN A 191 1.11 -5.37 24.04
CA ASN A 191 1.47 -6.79 24.20
C ASN A 191 1.83 -7.48 22.87
N LEU A 192 1.96 -6.72 21.78
CA LEU A 192 2.21 -7.27 20.46
C LEU A 192 3.63 -7.82 20.36
N VAL A 193 3.73 -9.08 19.93
CA VAL A 193 4.98 -9.85 19.88
C VAL A 193 5.37 -10.18 18.45
N ASN A 194 4.39 -10.56 17.62
CA ASN A 194 4.61 -11.00 16.24
C ASN A 194 3.80 -10.12 15.29
N ILE A 195 4.48 -9.55 14.30
CA ILE A 195 3.84 -8.83 13.20
C ILE A 195 4.32 -9.41 11.87
N SER A 196 3.40 -9.80 11.00
CA SER A 196 3.70 -10.01 9.59
C SER A 196 3.16 -8.89 8.73
N LEU A 197 4.06 -8.31 7.94
CA LEU A 197 3.81 -7.28 6.93
C LEU A 197 4.36 -7.74 5.57
N GLN A 198 4.54 -9.05 5.39
CA GLN A 198 5.10 -9.62 4.18
C GLN A 198 4.26 -9.24 2.95
N ASN A 199 4.92 -8.93 1.83
CA ASN A 199 4.25 -8.69 0.55
C ASN A 199 3.19 -7.58 0.62
N SER A 200 3.53 -6.47 1.30
CA SER A 200 2.61 -5.35 1.50
C SER A 200 3.02 -4.04 0.82
N THR A 201 3.97 -4.09 -0.11
CA THR A 201 4.48 -2.95 -0.90
C THR A 201 5.12 -1.80 -0.10
N ILE A 202 5.46 -2.02 1.17
CA ILE A 202 5.98 -0.99 2.08
C ILE A 202 7.29 -0.41 1.55
N ILE A 203 7.38 0.92 1.42
CA ILE A 203 8.56 1.62 0.88
C ILE A 203 9.54 2.01 1.98
N SER A 204 9.04 2.31 3.19
CA SER A 204 9.85 2.73 4.33
C SER A 204 9.12 2.44 5.65
N VAL A 205 9.88 2.08 6.67
CA VAL A 205 9.40 2.01 8.06
C VAL A 205 9.73 3.35 8.72
N LEU A 206 8.70 4.11 9.11
CA LEU A 206 8.88 5.43 9.73
C LEU A 206 9.38 5.32 11.18
N ASN A 207 10.00 6.39 11.66
CA ASN A 207 10.56 6.46 13.01
C ASN A 207 9.46 6.33 14.06
N GLY A 208 9.70 5.58 15.13
CA GLY A 208 8.74 5.42 16.22
C GLY A 208 7.67 4.36 15.98
N THR A 209 7.41 3.95 14.72
CA THR A 209 6.40 2.94 14.36
C THR A 209 6.52 1.66 15.21
N LEU A 210 7.75 1.25 15.53
CA LEU A 210 8.06 0.00 16.22
C LEU A 210 8.62 0.21 17.64
N LYS A 211 8.58 1.44 18.14
CA LYS A 211 9.17 1.81 19.43
C LYS A 211 8.48 1.12 20.61
N VAL A 212 7.16 1.22 20.64
CA VAL A 212 6.32 0.78 21.77
C VAL A 212 6.21 -0.75 21.89
N PRO A 213 5.81 -1.51 20.85
CA PRO A 213 5.53 -2.92 21.03
C PRO A 213 6.80 -3.74 21.38
N PRO A 214 6.70 -4.71 22.31
CA PRO A 214 7.81 -5.61 22.68
C PRO A 214 7.98 -6.73 21.64
N LEU A 215 8.18 -6.34 20.38
CA LEU A 215 8.26 -7.26 19.25
C LEU A 215 9.43 -8.24 19.41
N ARG A 216 9.15 -9.50 19.06
CA ARG A 216 10.13 -10.59 18.95
C ARG A 216 10.24 -11.13 17.54
N ASP A 217 9.22 -10.97 16.71
CA ASP A 217 9.25 -11.42 15.33
C ASP A 217 8.56 -10.37 14.45
N LEU A 218 9.31 -9.88 13.45
CA LEU A 218 8.85 -8.92 12.48
C LEU A 218 9.23 -9.38 11.08
N ASP A 219 8.20 -9.67 10.30
CA ASP A 219 8.34 -10.11 8.92
C ASP A 219 8.04 -8.96 7.95
N LEU A 220 9.09 -8.50 7.26
CA LEU A 220 9.05 -7.44 6.25
C LEU A 220 9.44 -7.97 4.86
N ARG A 221 9.36 -9.28 4.63
CA ARG A 221 9.74 -9.88 3.35
C ARG A 221 8.89 -9.37 2.20
N ASP A 222 9.45 -9.42 0.99
CA ASP A 222 8.74 -9.14 -0.26
C ASP A 222 8.07 -7.74 -0.28
N ASN A 223 8.66 -6.75 0.38
CA ASN A 223 8.22 -5.36 0.35
C ASN A 223 9.05 -4.52 -0.66
N SER A 224 8.86 -3.21 -0.64
CA SER A 224 9.55 -2.25 -1.53
C SER A 224 10.67 -1.49 -0.81
N LEU A 225 11.23 -2.04 0.27
CA LEU A 225 12.28 -1.39 1.05
C LEU A 225 13.57 -1.30 0.23
N ARG A 226 14.11 -0.08 0.11
CA ARG A 226 15.38 0.16 -0.58
C ARG A 226 16.55 0.30 0.38
N VAL A 227 16.30 0.80 1.59
CA VAL A 227 17.29 1.01 2.65
C VAL A 227 16.54 1.06 3.99
N LEU A 228 17.20 0.62 5.06
CA LEU A 228 16.73 0.85 6.43
C LEU A 228 17.43 2.10 6.99
N PRO A 229 16.68 3.16 7.35
CA PRO A 229 17.26 4.36 7.96
C PRO A 229 18.03 4.05 9.26
N THR A 230 19.05 4.84 9.57
CA THR A 230 19.87 4.69 10.79
C THR A 230 19.04 4.74 12.08
N THR A 231 17.95 5.51 12.08
CA THR A 231 16.98 5.59 13.17
C THR A 231 16.25 4.26 13.38
N THR A 232 15.81 3.61 12.31
CA THR A 232 15.19 2.27 12.35
C THR A 232 16.19 1.22 12.83
N LEU A 233 17.44 1.27 12.36
CA LEU A 233 18.50 0.37 12.81
C LEU A 233 18.81 0.54 14.31
N ALA A 234 18.80 1.78 14.81
CA ALA A 234 18.97 2.06 16.23
C ALA A 234 17.79 1.49 17.05
N GLU A 235 16.55 1.62 16.58
CA GLU A 235 15.37 1.03 17.22
C GLU A 235 15.45 -0.51 17.27
N PHE A 236 15.89 -1.17 16.20
CA PHE A 236 16.11 -2.62 16.19
C PHE A 236 17.22 -3.03 17.17
N SER A 237 18.30 -2.27 17.23
CA SER A 237 19.42 -2.55 18.14
C SER A 237 19.03 -2.45 19.62
N LEU A 238 17.95 -1.73 19.96
CA LEU A 238 17.38 -1.68 21.31
C LEU A 238 16.57 -2.93 21.69
N LYS A 239 16.27 -3.82 20.73
CA LYS A 239 15.46 -5.04 20.92
C LYS A 239 16.27 -6.30 20.52
N PRO A 240 17.23 -6.75 21.34
CA PRO A 240 18.18 -7.81 20.95
C PRO A 240 17.51 -9.15 20.61
N ASP A 241 16.35 -9.45 21.20
CA ASP A 241 15.59 -10.69 20.95
C ASP A 241 14.68 -10.62 19.70
N LEU A 242 14.70 -9.50 18.96
CA LEU A 242 13.90 -9.31 17.74
C LEU A 242 14.49 -10.12 16.59
N SER A 243 13.67 -11.02 16.05
CA SER A 243 13.90 -11.75 14.80
C SER A 243 13.31 -10.94 13.63
N LEU A 244 14.15 -10.64 12.64
CA LEU A 244 13.83 -9.84 11.47
C LEU A 244 13.91 -10.69 10.21
N TRP A 245 12.92 -10.52 9.32
CA TRP A 245 12.89 -11.13 7.99
C TRP A 245 12.79 -10.05 6.92
N LEU A 246 13.77 -10.00 6.03
CA LEU A 246 14.02 -8.87 5.11
C LEU A 246 14.19 -9.29 3.64
N ALA A 247 14.18 -10.58 3.33
CA ALA A 247 14.35 -11.10 1.96
C ALA A 247 13.27 -10.58 1.00
N GLY A 248 13.58 -10.55 -0.30
CA GLY A 248 12.64 -10.12 -1.34
C GLY A 248 12.48 -8.60 -1.47
N ASN A 249 13.18 -7.79 -0.68
CA ASN A 249 13.18 -6.33 -0.81
C ASN A 249 14.20 -5.81 -1.85
N PRO A 250 13.88 -4.73 -2.61
CA PRO A 250 14.74 -4.18 -3.64
C PRO A 250 15.85 -3.27 -3.07
N TRP A 251 16.79 -3.86 -2.33
CA TRP A 251 17.88 -3.13 -1.67
C TRP A 251 18.73 -2.31 -2.65
N ARG A 252 18.94 -1.03 -2.33
CA ARG A 252 19.77 -0.09 -3.08
C ARG A 252 21.16 -0.06 -2.49
N CYS A 253 22.13 -0.64 -3.18
CA CYS A 253 23.52 -0.75 -2.76
C CYS A 253 24.37 0.41 -3.27
N ASP A 254 24.06 1.63 -2.82
CA ASP A 254 24.85 2.85 -3.02
C ASP A 254 25.45 3.34 -1.68
N CYS A 255 25.95 4.58 -1.60
CA CYS A 255 26.52 5.05 -0.33
C CYS A 255 25.50 5.15 0.82
N PHE A 256 24.18 5.18 0.54
CA PHE A 256 23.18 5.30 1.60
C PHE A 256 22.96 4.00 2.38
N ILE A 257 23.34 2.84 1.83
CA ILE A 257 23.20 1.54 2.52
C ILE A 257 24.37 1.23 3.46
N GLU A 258 25.42 2.05 3.48
CA GLU A 258 26.68 1.79 4.20
C GLU A 258 26.45 1.39 5.67
N GLU A 259 25.69 2.20 6.41
CA GLU A 259 25.35 1.95 7.83
C GLU A 259 24.56 0.66 8.01
N MET A 260 23.63 0.35 7.09
CA MET A 260 22.87 -0.89 7.12
C MET A 260 23.77 -2.10 6.89
N LEU A 261 24.75 -2.02 5.99
CA LEU A 261 25.71 -3.11 5.75
C LEU A 261 26.61 -3.35 6.96
N LEU A 262 27.08 -2.30 7.62
CA LEU A 262 27.85 -2.40 8.86
C LEU A 262 27.01 -3.05 9.98
N TRP A 263 25.77 -2.61 10.14
CA TRP A 263 24.84 -3.19 11.08
C TRP A 263 24.55 -4.66 10.78
N LEU A 264 24.28 -5.01 9.51
CA LEU A 264 23.98 -6.38 9.09
C LEU A 264 25.14 -7.36 9.34
N LYS A 265 26.39 -6.89 9.18
CA LYS A 265 27.59 -7.70 9.46
C LYS A 265 27.80 -7.95 10.96
N ASN A 266 27.28 -7.09 11.83
CA ASN A 266 27.44 -7.19 13.28
C ASN A 266 26.19 -7.75 14.00
N SER A 267 25.03 -7.74 13.34
CA SER A 267 23.75 -8.16 13.92
C SER A 267 23.45 -9.63 13.65
N THR A 268 22.90 -10.32 14.65
CA THR A 268 22.32 -11.67 14.52
C THR A 268 20.79 -11.66 14.43
N GLN A 269 20.18 -10.47 14.40
CA GLN A 269 18.72 -10.31 14.43
C GLN A 269 18.07 -10.66 13.08
N VAL A 270 18.81 -10.55 11.97
CA VAL A 270 18.29 -10.81 10.62
C VAL A 270 18.42 -12.29 10.28
N MET A 271 17.31 -13.00 10.38
CA MET A 271 17.25 -14.46 10.25
C MET A 271 17.54 -14.93 8.82
N ASP A 272 17.19 -14.13 7.82
CA ASP A 272 17.37 -14.38 6.39
C ASP A 272 18.48 -13.53 5.75
N SER A 273 19.48 -13.12 6.54
CA SER A 273 20.60 -12.27 6.10
C SER A 273 21.36 -12.80 4.88
N GLN A 274 21.43 -14.12 4.71
CA GLN A 274 22.07 -14.78 3.56
C GLN A 274 21.29 -14.62 2.24
N ASN A 275 20.00 -14.32 2.33
CA ASN A 275 19.11 -14.22 1.18
C ASN A 275 18.94 -12.76 0.70
N LEU A 276 19.63 -11.81 1.33
CA LEU A 276 19.55 -10.40 0.97
C LEU A 276 20.49 -10.11 -0.20
N THR A 277 19.94 -9.64 -1.32
CA THR A 277 20.71 -9.26 -2.51
C THR A 277 20.41 -7.84 -2.97
N CYS A 278 21.39 -7.17 -3.55
CA CYS A 278 21.23 -5.86 -4.15
C CYS A 278 20.31 -5.91 -5.37
N ALA A 279 19.37 -4.97 -5.47
CA ALA A 279 18.53 -4.78 -6.66
C ALA A 279 19.05 -3.66 -7.56
N SER A 280 19.74 -2.67 -6.98
CA SER A 280 20.34 -1.54 -7.67
C SER A 280 21.64 -1.13 -6.97
N PRO A 281 22.60 -0.45 -7.63
CA PRO A 281 22.65 -0.17 -9.07
C PRO A 281 22.87 -1.45 -9.91
N GLU A 282 22.73 -1.36 -11.25
CA GLU A 282 22.88 -2.53 -12.14
C GLU A 282 24.21 -3.28 -11.96
N ALA A 283 25.29 -2.55 -11.66
CA ALA A 283 26.63 -3.12 -11.47
C ALA A 283 26.73 -4.09 -10.27
N LEU A 284 25.88 -3.92 -9.25
CA LEU A 284 25.86 -4.76 -8.05
C LEU A 284 24.61 -5.65 -7.99
N ARG A 285 23.78 -5.65 -9.03
CA ARG A 285 22.51 -6.38 -9.03
C ARG A 285 22.73 -7.87 -8.79
N HIS A 286 21.90 -8.45 -7.93
CA HIS A 286 21.96 -9.84 -7.45
C HIS A 286 23.16 -10.19 -6.57
N GLN A 287 24.05 -9.25 -6.28
CA GLN A 287 25.14 -9.49 -5.34
C GLN A 287 24.61 -9.59 -3.90
N PRO A 288 25.03 -10.60 -3.11
CA PRO A 288 24.63 -10.72 -1.71
C PRO A 288 25.11 -9.54 -0.87
N LEU A 289 24.26 -8.94 -0.04
CA LEU A 289 24.58 -7.75 0.76
C LEU A 289 25.80 -7.97 1.66
N LEU A 290 25.90 -9.14 2.29
CA LEU A 290 27.02 -9.49 3.16
C LEU A 290 28.38 -9.52 2.44
N GLN A 291 28.38 -9.70 1.12
CA GLN A 291 29.58 -9.75 0.28
C GLN A 291 29.93 -8.41 -0.37
N VAL A 292 29.11 -7.37 -0.19
CA VAL A 292 29.40 -6.04 -0.73
C VAL A 292 30.49 -5.37 0.13
N GLU A 293 31.51 -4.86 -0.55
CA GLU A 293 32.57 -4.06 0.05
C GLU A 293 32.20 -2.57 0.04
N LEU A 294 32.59 -1.83 1.08
CA LEU A 294 32.28 -0.40 1.19
C LEU A 294 32.90 0.44 0.05
N SER A 295 34.04 0.00 -0.49
CA SER A 295 34.73 0.62 -1.63
C SER A 295 33.92 0.57 -2.94
N GLN A 296 32.98 -0.38 -3.06
CA GLN A 296 32.12 -0.55 -4.23
C GLN A 296 30.91 0.38 -4.20
N LEU A 297 30.56 0.92 -3.03
CA LEU A 297 29.43 1.82 -2.85
C LEU A 297 29.76 3.19 -3.44
N LYS A 298 28.94 3.63 -4.40
CA LYS A 298 29.11 4.92 -5.08
C LYS A 298 27.80 5.70 -5.03
N CYS A 299 27.88 6.95 -4.59
CA CYS A 299 26.84 7.95 -4.78
C CYS A 299 27.31 8.93 -5.84
N LEU A 300 27.33 8.48 -7.09
CA LEU A 300 27.50 9.43 -8.19
C LEU A 300 26.26 10.33 -8.17
N GLY A 301 26.46 11.63 -7.93
CA GLY A 301 25.43 12.62 -8.22
C GLY A 301 25.02 12.47 -9.68
N GLU A 302 23.72 12.57 -9.96
CA GLU A 302 23.08 12.43 -11.28
C GLU A 302 23.53 13.46 -12.35
N MET A 303 24.79 13.92 -12.36
CA MET A 303 25.29 14.91 -13.30
C MET A 303 26.23 14.36 -14.38
N GLU A 304 26.94 13.24 -14.17
CA GLU A 304 27.90 12.77 -15.18
C GLU A 304 27.21 12.20 -16.43
N GLY A 305 26.11 11.44 -16.28
CA GLY A 305 25.37 10.91 -17.44
C GLY A 305 24.48 11.94 -18.15
N VAL A 306 23.92 12.91 -17.41
CA VAL A 306 22.99 13.90 -17.98
C VAL A 306 23.73 15.03 -18.70
N LEU A 307 24.89 15.48 -18.20
CA LEU A 307 25.68 16.49 -18.92
C LEU A 307 26.25 15.94 -20.23
N GLU A 308 26.77 14.71 -20.25
CA GLU A 308 27.32 14.12 -21.48
C GLU A 308 26.27 14.02 -22.60
N THR A 309 25.06 13.54 -22.29
CA THR A 309 23.97 13.46 -23.29
C THR A 309 23.52 14.84 -23.78
N SER A 310 23.52 15.86 -22.91
CA SER A 310 23.19 17.24 -23.26
C SER A 310 24.21 17.90 -24.18
N TYR A 311 25.52 17.71 -23.94
CA TYR A 311 26.57 18.29 -24.80
C TYR A 311 26.65 17.62 -26.17
N VAL A 312 26.43 16.31 -26.25
CA VAL A 312 26.36 15.60 -27.54
C VAL A 312 25.19 16.13 -28.37
N PHE A 313 24.01 16.30 -27.76
CA PHE A 313 22.85 16.89 -28.43
C PHE A 313 23.11 18.33 -28.90
N LEU A 314 23.70 19.17 -28.05
CA LEU A 314 24.10 20.54 -28.40
C LEU A 314 25.09 20.55 -29.57
N GLY A 315 26.09 19.65 -29.57
CA GLY A 315 27.06 19.52 -30.63
C GLY A 315 26.43 19.15 -31.98
N LEU A 316 25.46 18.22 -31.98
CA LEU A 316 24.71 17.84 -33.18
C LEU A 316 23.87 19.00 -33.72
N VAL A 317 23.21 19.76 -32.84
CA VAL A 317 22.41 20.94 -33.22
C VAL A 317 23.29 22.03 -33.84
N LEU A 318 24.44 22.34 -33.22
CA LEU A 318 25.38 23.33 -33.75
C LEU A 318 25.97 22.91 -35.10
N ALA A 319 26.29 21.63 -35.27
CA ALA A 319 26.75 21.11 -36.56
C ALA A 319 25.67 21.25 -37.65
N LEU A 320 24.42 20.94 -37.33
CA LEU A 320 23.29 21.10 -38.26
C LEU A 320 23.09 22.56 -38.66
N ILE A 321 23.13 23.49 -37.70
CA ILE A 321 23.05 24.93 -37.96
C ILE A 321 24.20 25.38 -38.88
N GLY A 322 25.42 24.91 -38.63
CA GLY A 322 26.59 25.19 -39.46
C GLY A 322 26.41 24.71 -40.90
N VAL A 323 25.90 23.49 -41.09
CA VAL A 323 25.63 22.93 -42.43
C VAL A 323 24.55 23.73 -43.16
N ILE A 324 23.46 24.09 -42.48
CA ILE A 324 22.39 24.92 -43.06
C ILE A 324 22.92 26.30 -43.45
N PHE A 325 23.71 26.92 -42.58
CA PHE A 325 24.30 28.24 -42.86
C PHE A 325 25.23 28.19 -44.07
N LEU A 326 26.11 27.18 -44.16
CA LEU A 326 26.98 26.98 -45.32
C LEU A 326 26.17 26.71 -46.60
N LEU A 327 25.09 25.95 -46.52
CA LEU A 327 24.18 25.71 -47.65
C LEU A 327 23.53 27.01 -48.13
N VAL A 328 23.04 27.85 -47.21
CA VAL A 328 22.45 29.16 -47.52
C VAL A 328 23.46 30.08 -48.19
N LEU A 329 24.70 30.14 -47.67
CA LEU A 329 25.79 30.89 -48.29
C LEU A 329 26.14 30.35 -49.68
N TYR A 330 26.15 29.02 -49.85
CA TYR A 330 26.44 28.38 -51.11
C TYR A 330 25.37 28.68 -52.17
N LEU A 331 24.09 28.55 -51.83
CA LEU A 331 22.96 28.86 -52.71
C LEU A 331 22.94 30.33 -53.11
N ASN A 332 23.26 31.22 -52.17
CA ASN A 332 23.28 32.67 -52.40
C ASN A 332 24.64 33.20 -52.88
N ARG A 333 25.62 32.34 -53.16
CA ARG A 333 27.02 32.77 -53.45
C ARG A 333 27.13 33.80 -54.57
N LYS A 334 26.28 33.70 -55.60
CA LYS A 334 26.26 34.65 -56.73
C LYS A 334 25.66 35.99 -56.33
N GLY A 335 24.58 35.97 -55.55
CA GLY A 335 23.93 37.18 -55.02
C GLY A 335 24.84 37.92 -54.05
N ILE A 336 25.49 37.20 -53.13
CA ILE A 336 26.45 37.75 -52.16
C ILE A 336 27.65 38.37 -52.88
N LYS A 337 28.22 37.70 -53.90
CA LYS A 337 29.29 38.28 -54.71
C LYS A 337 28.85 39.59 -55.37
N ARG A 338 27.66 39.61 -55.98
CA ARG A 338 27.12 40.81 -56.62
C ARG A 338 26.90 41.96 -55.62
N TRP A 339 26.37 41.64 -54.44
CA TRP A 339 26.18 42.61 -53.37
C TRP A 339 27.50 43.18 -52.85
N ILE A 340 28.53 42.34 -52.65
CA ILE A 340 29.88 42.76 -52.24
C ILE A 340 30.51 43.70 -53.29
N TYR A 341 30.40 43.36 -54.58
CA TYR A 341 30.92 44.23 -55.64
C TYR A 341 30.20 45.59 -55.64
N ASN A 342 28.87 45.60 -55.58
CA ASN A 342 28.11 46.84 -55.52
C ASN A 342 28.45 47.71 -54.30
N ILE A 343 28.66 47.11 -53.13
CA ILE A 343 29.09 47.85 -51.92
C ILE A 343 30.48 48.41 -52.08
N ARG A 344 31.42 47.62 -52.59
CA ARG A 344 32.79 48.07 -52.81
C ARG A 344 32.81 49.26 -53.77
N ASP A 345 32.01 49.18 -54.83
CA ASP A 345 31.93 50.23 -55.84
C ASP A 345 31.26 51.49 -55.23
N ALA A 346 30.19 51.35 -54.43
CA ALA A 346 29.58 52.47 -53.71
C ALA A 346 30.54 53.12 -52.68
N CYS A 347 31.33 52.32 -51.94
CA CYS A 347 32.35 52.83 -51.04
C CYS A 347 33.48 53.55 -51.78
N ARG A 348 33.87 53.02 -52.95
CA ARG A 348 34.89 53.63 -53.80
C ARG A 348 34.43 54.98 -54.31
N ASP A 349 33.21 55.08 -54.82
CA ASP A 349 32.63 56.34 -55.31
C ASP A 349 32.55 57.39 -54.18
N HIS A 350 32.18 56.95 -52.96
CA HIS A 350 32.12 57.84 -51.80
C HIS A 350 33.51 58.33 -51.38
N MET A 351 34.52 57.46 -51.40
CA MET A 351 35.92 57.82 -51.11
C MET A 351 36.51 58.76 -52.16
N GLU A 352 36.25 58.52 -53.45
CA GLU A 352 36.67 59.43 -54.53
C GLU A 352 35.99 60.80 -54.38
N GLY A 353 34.70 60.84 -54.01
CA GLY A 353 33.99 62.07 -53.67
C GLY A 353 34.62 62.87 -52.52
N TYR A 354 35.09 62.18 -51.46
CA TYR A 354 35.86 62.85 -50.39
C TYR A 354 37.20 63.38 -50.88
N HIS A 355 37.89 62.64 -51.74
CA HIS A 355 39.18 63.05 -52.30
C HIS A 355 39.05 64.32 -53.15
N TYR A 356 38.05 64.38 -54.04
CA TYR A 356 37.76 65.57 -54.84
C TYR A 356 37.40 66.80 -53.98
N ARG A 357 36.58 66.62 -52.93
CA ARG A 357 36.27 67.71 -51.99
C ARG A 357 37.49 68.18 -51.21
N TYR A 358 38.38 67.26 -50.84
CA TYR A 358 39.62 67.61 -50.16
C TYR A 358 40.54 68.44 -51.07
N GLU A 359 40.73 68.03 -52.33
CA GLU A 359 41.53 68.78 -53.30
C GLU A 359 41.01 70.21 -53.55
N ILE A 360 39.69 70.37 -53.70
CA ILE A 360 39.07 71.70 -53.89
C ILE A 360 39.28 72.61 -52.67
N ASN A 361 39.10 72.07 -51.46
CA ASN A 361 39.29 72.84 -50.23
C ASN A 361 40.77 73.12 -49.91
N SER A 362 41.69 72.35 -50.53
CA SER A 362 43.14 72.51 -50.35
C SER A 362 43.78 73.43 -51.38
N ASP A 363 43.03 73.93 -52.38
CA ASP A 363 43.53 74.86 -53.38
C ASP A 363 43.76 76.26 -52.75
N PRO A 364 45.01 76.73 -52.62
CA PRO A 364 45.33 78.01 -51.99
C PRO A 364 44.77 79.23 -52.74
N ARG A 365 44.25 79.06 -53.96
CA ARG A 365 43.58 80.15 -54.70
C ARG A 365 42.20 80.50 -54.13
N LEU A 366 41.48 79.55 -53.52
CA LEU A 366 40.17 79.77 -52.90
C LEU A 366 40.26 80.43 -51.52
N ALA A 367 41.36 80.22 -50.80
CA ALA A 367 41.62 80.91 -49.52
C ALA A 367 41.83 82.43 -49.66
N ASN A 368 42.23 82.90 -50.84
CA ASN A 368 42.44 84.33 -51.13
C ASN A 368 41.19 85.06 -51.63
N LEU A 369 40.10 84.34 -51.95
CA LEU A 369 38.83 84.96 -52.37
C LEU A 369 37.97 85.39 -51.17
N SER A 370 38.14 84.80 -49.99
CA SER A 370 37.41 85.20 -48.77
C SER A 370 38.02 86.37 -48.01
N ILE A 371 39.20 86.86 -48.41
CA ILE A 371 39.89 88.00 -47.76
C ILE A 371 39.54 89.34 -48.45
N ASN A 372 39.02 89.31 -49.68
CA ASN A 372 38.78 90.52 -50.48
C ASN A 372 37.29 90.90 -50.62
N SER A 373 36.39 90.34 -49.82
CA SER A 373 34.95 90.66 -49.86
C SER A 373 34.42 91.49 -48.69
N ASP A 374 35.29 91.95 -47.78
CA ASP A 374 34.94 92.90 -46.71
C ASP A 374 35.86 94.14 -46.78
N VAL A 375 35.56 95.06 -47.71
CA VAL A 375 35.85 96.50 -47.60
C VAL A 375 34.73 97.28 -48.28
#